data_AF-A0A2E5XIW0-F1
#
_entry.id   AF-A0A2E5XIW0-F1
#
_cell.length_a   1.000
_cell.length_b   1.000
_cell.length_c   1.000
_cell.angle_alpha   90.00
_cell.angle_beta   90.00
_cell.angle_gamma   90.00
#
_symmetry.space_group_name_H-M   'P 1'
#
loop_
_entity.id
_entity.type
_entity.pdbx_description
1 polymer ?
#
loop_
_entity_poly.entity_id
_entity_poly.type
_entity_poly.pdbx_seq_one_letter_code
_entity_poly.pdbx_strand_id
1 'polypeptide(L)'
;MNALAVAEELGVEHEVILYIKNPPDRAALQNIVAGLEDPVEDLVRKDSKFKKLELDPEDYVDNPEAVINILLKHKQLLQRPVVVKGKRSIIGRPKDRIHDFLA
;
A
#
# COMPACT_ATOMS: atom_id res chain seq x y z
N MET A 1 14.03 3.05 -11.75
CA MET A 1 14.18 2.72 -10.32
C MET A 1 13.01 1.91 -9.78
N ASN A 2 13.21 1.15 -8.70
CA ASN A 2 12.15 0.59 -7.85
C ASN A 2 12.27 1.22 -6.44
N ALA A 3 11.28 1.03 -5.55
CA ALA A 3 11.29 1.68 -4.23
C ALA A 3 12.53 1.34 -3.39
N LEU A 4 12.99 0.08 -3.48
CA LEU A 4 14.17 -0.40 -2.77
C LEU A 4 15.43 0.36 -3.20
N ALA A 5 15.65 0.50 -4.51
CA ALA A 5 16.77 1.25 -5.05
C ALA A 5 16.78 2.72 -4.61
N VAL A 6 15.60 3.35 -4.46
CA VAL A 6 15.50 4.73 -3.93
C VAL A 6 15.95 4.78 -2.47
N ALA A 7 15.50 3.84 -1.63
CA ALA A 7 15.90 3.80 -0.23
C ALA A 7 17.40 3.52 -0.06
N GLU A 8 17.96 2.62 -0.87
CA GLU A 8 19.40 2.32 -0.91
C GLU A 8 20.23 3.53 -1.36
N GLU A 9 19.80 4.24 -2.42
CA GLU A 9 20.46 5.45 -2.92
C GLU A 9 20.50 6.57 -1.86
N LEU A 10 19.41 6.74 -1.11
CA LEU A 10 19.32 7.72 -0.04
C LEU A 10 20.02 7.29 1.27
N GLY A 11 20.51 6.04 1.35
CA GLY A 11 21.14 5.51 2.55
C GLY A 11 20.19 5.40 3.76
N VAL A 12 18.89 5.27 3.51
CA VAL A 12 17.87 5.20 4.57
C VAL A 12 17.77 3.78 5.10
N GLU A 13 17.86 3.61 6.43
CA GLU A 13 17.56 2.32 7.07
C GLU A 13 16.09 1.94 6.83
N HIS A 14 15.87 0.72 6.36
CA HIS A 14 14.54 0.26 5.97
C HIS A 14 14.36 -1.25 6.16
N GLU A 15 13.10 -1.65 6.31
CA GLU A 15 12.69 -3.06 6.28
C GLU A 15 11.94 -3.35 4.98
N VAL A 16 12.25 -4.48 4.33
CA VAL A 16 11.57 -4.93 3.11
C VAL A 16 10.56 -6.02 3.45
N ILE A 17 9.28 -5.68 3.44
CA ILE A 17 8.20 -6.64 3.67
C ILE A 17 7.71 -7.23 2.33
N LEU A 18 7.95 -8.53 2.14
CA LEU A 18 7.40 -9.29 1.01
C LEU A 18 5.93 -9.64 1.29
N TYR A 19 5.01 -8.69 1.08
CA TYR A 19 3.58 -8.79 1.47
C TYR A 19 2.81 -10.04 0.99
N ILE A 20 3.27 -10.72 -0.07
CA ILE A 20 2.67 -11.99 -0.49
C ILE A 20 3.03 -13.14 0.45
N LYS A 21 4.29 -13.15 0.93
CA LYS A 21 4.82 -14.14 1.88
C LYS A 21 4.41 -13.78 3.31
N ASN A 22 4.61 -12.51 3.68
CA ASN A 22 4.34 -11.96 5.00
C ASN A 22 3.34 -10.81 4.86
N PRO A 23 2.04 -11.08 4.67
CA PRO A 23 1.04 -10.03 4.52
C PRO A 23 0.93 -9.19 5.80
N PRO A 24 0.65 -7.88 5.68
CA PRO A 24 0.33 -7.07 6.84
C PRO A 24 -0.95 -7.63 7.50
N ASP A 25 -0.94 -7.67 8.82
CA ASP A 25 -2.13 -7.98 9.59
C ASP A 25 -3.07 -6.76 9.67
N ARG A 26 -4.18 -6.91 10.41
CA ARG A 26 -5.16 -5.83 10.56
C ARG A 26 -4.56 -4.59 11.20
N ALA A 27 -3.75 -4.75 12.25
CA ALA A 27 -3.16 -3.63 12.97
C ALA A 27 -2.18 -2.86 12.06
N ALA A 28 -1.37 -3.58 11.29
CA ALA A 28 -0.47 -2.99 10.30
C ALA A 28 -1.26 -2.24 9.21
N LEU A 29 -2.33 -2.81 8.67
CA LEU A 29 -3.18 -2.14 7.70
C LEU A 29 -3.87 -0.90 8.27
N GLN A 30 -4.35 -0.95 9.51
CA GLN A 30 -4.91 0.22 10.21
C GLN A 30 -3.88 1.34 10.34
N ASN A 31 -2.64 1.01 10.70
CA ASN A 31 -1.55 1.98 10.78
C ASN A 31 -1.20 2.59 9.41
N ILE A 32 -1.16 1.76 8.35
CA ILE A 32 -0.93 2.23 6.98
C ILE A 32 -2.02 3.23 6.60
N VAL A 33 -3.29 2.83 6.75
CA VAL A 33 -4.45 3.65 6.36
C VAL A 33 -4.54 4.94 7.16
N ALA A 34 -4.28 4.90 8.47
CA ALA A 34 -4.30 6.09 9.33
C ALA A 34 -3.23 7.13 8.95
N GLY A 35 -2.13 6.69 8.35
CA GLY A 35 -1.04 7.55 7.88
C GLY A 35 -1.05 7.85 6.38
N LEU A 36 -2.01 7.32 5.63
CA LEU A 36 -2.01 7.35 4.17
C LEU A 36 -2.32 8.75 3.64
N GLU A 37 -1.47 9.25 2.74
CA GLU A 37 -1.67 10.55 2.07
C GLU A 37 -2.50 10.46 0.79
N ASP A 38 -2.66 9.25 0.26
CA ASP A 38 -3.44 8.94 -0.93
C ASP A 38 -4.89 8.53 -0.55
N PRO A 39 -5.84 8.59 -1.49
CA PRO A 39 -7.16 8.00 -1.29
C PRO A 39 -7.07 6.55 -0.83
N VAL A 40 -7.87 6.16 0.16
CA VAL A 40 -7.73 4.85 0.81
C VAL A 40 -8.04 3.69 -0.13
N GLU A 41 -8.98 3.90 -1.04
CA GLU A 41 -9.36 2.97 -2.10
C GLU A 41 -8.20 2.66 -3.06
N ASP A 42 -7.21 3.55 -3.20
CA ASP A 42 -6.06 3.33 -4.09
C ASP A 42 -5.09 2.28 -3.54
N LEU A 43 -5.20 1.92 -2.25
CA LEU A 43 -4.50 0.76 -1.70
C LEU A 43 -4.99 -0.55 -2.33
N VAL A 44 -6.19 -0.58 -2.90
CA VAL A 44 -6.75 -1.75 -3.60
C VAL A 44 -6.37 -1.68 -5.07
N ARG A 45 -5.50 -2.59 -5.48
CA ARG A 45 -5.03 -2.71 -6.86
C ARG A 45 -6.13 -3.25 -7.78
N LYS A 46 -6.61 -2.39 -8.67
CA LYS A 46 -7.64 -2.69 -9.69
C LYS A 46 -7.06 -3.41 -10.94
N ASP A 47 -6.39 -4.55 -10.75
CA ASP A 47 -5.84 -5.37 -11.85
C ASP A 47 -6.77 -6.53 -12.27
N SER A 48 -6.27 -7.45 -13.12
CA SER A 48 -7.07 -8.60 -13.57
C SER A 48 -7.52 -9.51 -12.42
N LYS A 49 -6.84 -9.50 -11.26
CA LYS A 49 -7.28 -10.25 -10.08
C LYS A 49 -8.47 -9.60 -9.42
N PHE A 50 -8.51 -8.27 -9.37
CA PHE A 50 -9.68 -7.53 -8.87
C PHE A 50 -10.92 -7.87 -9.70
N LYS A 51 -10.81 -7.81 -11.04
CA LYS A 51 -11.91 -8.16 -11.95
C LYS A 51 -12.40 -9.60 -11.77
N LYS A 52 -11.48 -10.56 -11.58
CA LYS A 52 -11.82 -11.97 -11.35
C LYS A 52 -12.54 -12.24 -10.03
N LEU A 53 -12.41 -11.33 -9.07
CA LEU A 53 -13.10 -11.41 -7.78
C LEU A 53 -14.48 -10.74 -7.81
N GLU A 54 -14.85 -10.15 -8.96
CA GLU A 54 -16.16 -9.50 -9.17
C GLU A 54 -16.47 -8.45 -8.08
N LEU A 55 -15.42 -7.78 -7.59
CA LEU A 55 -15.55 -6.71 -6.59
C LEU A 55 -16.02 -5.42 -7.26
N ASP A 56 -16.95 -4.72 -6.62
CA ASP A 56 -17.35 -3.38 -7.01
C ASP A 56 -16.43 -2.34 -6.33
N PRO A 57 -15.76 -1.44 -7.09
CA PRO A 57 -15.03 -0.32 -6.50
C PRO A 57 -15.86 0.52 -5.53
N GLU A 58 -17.15 0.73 -5.82
CA GLU A 58 -18.02 1.61 -5.04
C GLU A 58 -18.29 1.08 -3.63
N ASP A 59 -18.09 -0.23 -3.38
CA ASP A 59 -18.29 -0.86 -2.07
C ASP A 59 -17.27 -0.38 -1.01
N TYR A 60 -16.17 0.26 -1.43
CA TYR A 60 -15.08 0.64 -0.52
C TYR A 60 -14.49 2.04 -0.72
N VAL A 61 -15.06 2.86 -1.62
CA VAL A 61 -14.68 4.28 -1.78
C VAL A 61 -14.91 5.02 -0.45
N ASP A 62 -13.94 5.85 -0.06
CA ASP A 62 -13.95 6.62 1.19
C ASP A 62 -14.19 5.78 2.47
N ASN A 63 -13.97 4.47 2.41
CA ASN A 63 -14.25 3.55 3.50
C ASN A 63 -13.00 2.76 3.93
N PRO A 64 -12.21 3.30 4.88
CA PRO A 64 -11.03 2.66 5.44
C PRO A 64 -11.24 1.21 5.89
N GLU A 65 -12.33 0.94 6.58
CA GLU A 65 -12.60 -0.38 7.16
C GLU A 65 -12.94 -1.39 6.05
N ALA A 66 -13.70 -0.98 5.03
CA ALA A 66 -13.97 -1.81 3.86
C ALA A 66 -12.68 -2.15 3.09
N VAL A 67 -11.80 -1.16 2.88
CA VAL A 67 -10.48 -1.38 2.25
C VAL A 67 -9.64 -2.39 3.05
N ILE A 68 -9.55 -2.23 4.37
CA ILE A 68 -8.81 -3.15 5.23
C ILE A 68 -9.39 -4.57 5.12
N ASN A 69 -10.71 -4.72 5.14
CA ASN A 69 -11.38 -6.01 5.01
C ASN A 69 -11.10 -6.70 3.68
N ILE A 70 -11.11 -5.95 2.57
CA ILE A 70 -10.74 -6.45 1.23
C ILE A 70 -9.28 -6.94 1.25
N LEU A 71 -8.35 -6.16 1.81
CA LEU A 71 -6.92 -6.46 1.78
C LEU A 71 -6.54 -7.62 2.71
N LEU A 72 -7.24 -7.79 3.84
CA LEU A 72 -7.09 -8.97 4.70
C LEU A 72 -7.54 -10.25 3.99
N LYS A 73 -8.66 -10.19 3.28
CA LYS A 73 -9.21 -11.33 2.53
C LYS A 73 -8.41 -11.62 1.25
N HIS A 74 -7.87 -10.58 0.63
CA HIS A 74 -7.27 -10.62 -0.69
C HIS A 74 -5.94 -9.85 -0.73
N LYS A 75 -4.96 -10.27 0.09
CA LYS A 75 -3.63 -9.66 0.19
C LYS A 75 -2.95 -9.36 -1.15
N GLN A 76 -3.23 -10.15 -2.18
CA GLN A 76 -2.69 -9.95 -3.53
C GLN A 76 -3.15 -8.67 -4.22
N LEU A 77 -4.24 -8.06 -3.72
CA LEU A 77 -4.76 -6.78 -4.17
C LEU A 77 -4.08 -5.60 -3.49
N LEU A 78 -3.21 -5.79 -2.48
CA LEU A 78 -2.47 -4.66 -1.91
C LEU A 78 -1.63 -3.99 -3.01
N GLN A 79 -1.82 -2.68 -3.15
CA GLN A 79 -1.09 -1.87 -4.10
C GLN A 79 0.41 -1.89 -3.77
N ARG A 80 1.25 -1.68 -4.78
CA ARG A 80 2.70 -1.76 -4.61
C ARG A 80 3.48 -0.79 -5.48
N PRO A 81 4.55 -0.19 -4.94
CA PRO A 81 4.99 -0.27 -3.54
C PRO A 81 4.09 0.56 -2.60
N VAL A 82 3.94 0.13 -1.36
CA VAL A 82 3.47 0.98 -0.24
C VAL A 82 4.70 1.29 0.60
N VAL A 83 4.91 2.55 0.93
CA VAL A 83 6.07 3.03 1.69
C VAL A 83 5.55 3.63 2.99
N VAL A 84 6.14 3.25 4.11
CA VAL A 84 5.77 3.74 5.44
C VAL A 84 6.99 4.41 6.07
N LYS A 85 6.84 5.65 6.54
CA LYS A 85 7.88 6.44 7.24
C LYS A 85 7.27 7.03 8.50
N GLY A 86 7.58 6.43 9.65
CA GLY A 86 6.98 6.81 10.93
C GLY A 86 5.46 6.63 10.93
N LYS A 87 4.72 7.74 11.08
CA LYS A 87 3.24 7.77 11.07
C LYS A 87 2.63 8.08 9.71
N ARG A 88 3.46 8.23 8.67
CA ARG A 88 3.02 8.57 7.31
C ARG A 88 3.19 7.36 6.40
N SER A 89 2.30 7.22 5.42
CA SER A 89 2.42 6.23 4.37
C SER A 89 1.98 6.79 3.01
N ILE A 90 2.55 6.22 1.95
CA ILE A 90 2.19 6.56 0.57
C ILE A 90 2.09 5.31 -0.29
N ILE A 91 1.31 5.41 -1.35
CA ILE A 91 1.40 4.56 -2.52
C ILE A 91 2.50 5.14 -3.41
N GLY A 92 3.59 4.41 -3.60
CA GLY A 92 4.75 4.85 -4.38
C GLY A 92 4.53 4.80 -5.89
N ARG A 93 3.42 5.37 -6.36
CA ARG A 93 3.08 5.57 -7.78
C ARG A 93 2.60 7.02 -7.97
N PRO A 94 3.23 7.81 -8.87
CA PRO A 94 4.43 7.49 -9.64
C PRO A 94 5.66 7.25 -8.75
N LYS A 95 6.72 6.60 -9.28
CA LYS A 95 7.83 6.07 -8.45
C LYS A 95 8.78 7.15 -7.94
N ASP A 96 8.87 8.25 -8.67
CA ASP A 96 9.63 9.47 -8.33
C ASP A 96 9.22 10.05 -6.97
N ARG A 97 7.94 10.04 -6.61
CA ARG A 97 7.48 10.56 -5.30
C ARG A 97 8.05 9.82 -4.09
N ILE A 98 8.56 8.60 -4.28
CA ILE A 98 9.18 7.81 -3.20
C ILE A 98 10.45 8.53 -2.72
N HIS A 99 11.19 9.14 -3.64
CA HIS A 99 12.40 9.89 -3.31
C HIS A 99 12.07 11.05 -2.37
N ASP A 100 11.11 11.89 -2.76
CA ASP A 100 10.71 13.07 -1.97
C ASP A 100 10.09 12.69 -0.62
N PHE A 101 9.44 11.52 -0.55
CA PHE A 101 8.89 11.01 0.71
C PHE A 101 9.98 10.50 1.66
N LEU A 102 11.04 9.88 1.13
CA LEU A 102 12.12 9.29 1.92
C LEU A 102 13.22 10.29 2.28
N ALA A 103 13.46 11.31 1.46
CA ALA A 103 14.31 12.45 1.79
C ALA A 103 13.87 13.17 3.08
#